data_AF-A0A812GXM3-F1
#
_entry.id   AF-A0A812GXM3-F1
#
_cell.length_a   1.000
_cell.length_b   1.000
_cell.length_c   1.000
_cell.angle_alpha   90.00
_cell.angle_beta   90.00
_cell.angle_gamma   90.00
#
_symmetry.space_group_name_H-M   'P 1'
#
loop_
_entity.id
_entity.type
_entity.pdbx_description
1 polymer ?
#
loop_
_entity_poly.entity_id
_entity_poly.type
_entity_poly.pdbx_seq_one_letter_code
_entity_poly.pdbx_strand_id
1 'polypeptide(L)'
;MKLGLKIGAVMAPIPFAFAVCKGPHALWVKVISVLWAVITGCLYLGMYISNELLGNAISMAIFFSISGLINFFILSGILSLIKKGMLSVKKSIKEQAATQQKPTNNTEKVRPHVADDEPLTQRRMKALYKLANQILEDEVVDLAESKKLMAWFNRYPESKEDPRTQKLAIVVKEYLSDKALDHDEALHLFSMLTDFCDDFEQQEKELQKNKITIPSSAKQINIAKGSGFSFLNDLTLGNIYFMSYRDASGNISNRNIILKRVDSNDYGDTYINAYCLMRNALRTFRADRITGLCCVETGEEFF
;
A
#
# COMPACT_ATOMS: atom_id res chain seq x y z
N MET A 1 9.97 15.93 -21.86
CA MET A 1 10.83 16.51 -22.92
C MET A 1 9.99 17.38 -23.84
N LYS A 2 10.50 18.57 -24.20
CA LYS A 2 9.90 19.42 -25.25
C LYS A 2 9.89 18.65 -26.58
N LEU A 3 8.89 18.89 -27.43
CA LEU A 3 8.70 18.16 -28.69
C LEU A 3 9.96 18.17 -29.58
N GLY A 4 10.61 19.34 -29.69
CA GLY A 4 11.85 19.47 -30.46
C GLY A 4 13.01 18.60 -29.95
N LEU A 5 13.11 18.38 -28.64
CA LEU A 5 14.16 17.52 -28.07
C LEU A 5 13.88 16.02 -28.34
N LYS A 6 12.61 15.63 -28.46
CA LYS A 6 12.24 14.26 -28.85
C LYS A 6 12.60 13.98 -30.30
N ILE A 7 12.29 14.92 -31.19
CA ILE A 7 12.59 14.80 -32.62
C ILE A 7 14.12 14.80 -32.82
N GLY A 8 14.84 15.70 -32.15
CA GLY A 8 16.30 15.75 -32.20
C GLY A 8 16.98 14.50 -31.67
N ALA A 9 16.51 13.93 -30.56
CA ALA A 9 17.06 12.71 -29.98
C ALA A 9 16.90 11.46 -30.87
N VAL A 10 15.94 11.47 -31.81
CA VAL A 10 15.77 10.35 -32.75
C VAL A 10 16.51 10.60 -34.07
N MET A 11 16.47 11.83 -34.60
CA MET A 11 17.10 12.17 -35.88
C MET A 11 18.62 12.35 -35.80
N ALA A 12 19.13 12.81 -34.66
CA ALA A 12 20.56 13.04 -34.44
C ALA A 12 20.94 12.59 -33.02
N PRO A 13 20.92 11.27 -32.74
CA PRO A 13 20.96 10.74 -31.38
C PRO A 13 22.29 11.01 -30.67
N ILE A 14 23.41 11.08 -31.39
CA ILE A 14 24.74 11.32 -30.82
C ILE A 14 24.85 12.70 -30.14
N PRO A 15 24.59 13.85 -30.82
CA PRO A 15 24.66 15.16 -30.19
C PRO A 15 23.55 15.38 -29.14
N PHE A 16 22.38 14.74 -29.31
CA PHE A 16 21.24 14.94 -28.42
C PHE A 16 21.27 14.05 -27.17
N ALA A 17 21.99 12.91 -27.16
CA ALA A 17 22.14 12.08 -25.97
C ALA A 17 22.78 12.85 -24.81
N PHE A 18 23.73 13.73 -25.10
CA PHE A 18 24.36 14.60 -24.09
C PHE A 18 23.37 15.61 -23.49
N ALA A 19 22.54 16.23 -24.32
CA ALA A 19 21.49 17.15 -23.89
C ALA A 19 20.41 16.44 -23.05
N VAL A 20 20.06 15.21 -23.41
CA VAL A 20 19.11 14.37 -22.66
C VAL A 20 19.69 13.93 -21.31
N CYS A 21 20.99 13.61 -21.24
CA CYS A 21 21.66 13.21 -20.01
C CYS A 21 21.81 14.35 -19.00
N LYS A 22 22.11 15.58 -19.46
CA LYS A 22 22.20 16.78 -18.61
C LYS A 22 20.82 17.31 -18.15
N GLY A 23 19.74 16.96 -18.84
CA GLY A 23 18.39 17.42 -18.50
C GLY A 23 17.77 16.75 -17.26
N PRO A 24 16.72 17.38 -16.66
CA PRO A 24 15.92 16.78 -15.59
C PRO A 24 14.95 15.75 -16.19
N HIS A 25 15.50 14.63 -16.65
CA HIS A 25 14.75 13.53 -17.26
C HIS A 25 14.88 12.27 -16.41
N ALA A 26 13.84 11.44 -16.44
CA ALA A 26 13.82 10.19 -15.71
C ALA A 26 14.95 9.26 -16.19
N LEU A 27 15.51 8.46 -15.28
CA LEU A 27 16.70 7.65 -15.52
C LEU A 27 16.56 6.73 -16.75
N TRP A 28 15.39 6.09 -16.92
CA TRP A 28 15.10 5.22 -18.06
C TRP A 28 15.18 5.94 -19.42
N VAL A 29 14.80 7.22 -19.49
CA VAL A 29 14.88 8.02 -20.74
C VAL A 29 16.35 8.28 -21.11
N LYS A 30 17.21 8.47 -20.11
CA LYS A 30 18.65 8.65 -20.31
C LYS A 30 19.28 7.36 -20.83
N VAL A 31 18.94 6.22 -20.22
CA VAL A 31 19.42 4.89 -20.63
C VAL A 31 19.04 4.58 -22.08
N ILE A 32 17.77 4.78 -22.45
CA ILE A 32 17.31 4.54 -23.83
C ILE A 32 18.00 5.47 -24.84
N SER A 33 18.18 6.74 -24.49
CA SER A 33 18.83 7.72 -25.38
C SER A 33 20.30 7.39 -25.64
N VAL A 34 21.03 6.91 -24.62
CA VAL A 34 22.43 6.50 -24.77
C VAL A 34 22.53 5.23 -25.60
N LEU A 35 21.69 4.23 -25.33
CA LEU A 35 21.67 2.98 -26.08
C LEU A 35 21.39 3.22 -27.57
N TRP A 36 20.42 4.10 -27.88
CA TRP A 36 20.12 4.49 -29.25
C TRP A 36 21.29 5.18 -29.94
N ALA A 37 21.98 6.11 -29.26
CA ALA A 37 23.16 6.78 -29.81
C ALA A 37 24.31 5.82 -30.13
N VAL A 38 24.53 4.80 -29.27
CA VAL A 38 25.55 3.77 -29.51
C VAL A 38 25.21 2.93 -30.75
N ILE A 39 23.97 2.45 -30.86
CA ILE A 39 23.52 1.65 -32.01
C ILE A 39 23.67 2.43 -33.31
N THR A 40 23.22 3.69 -33.33
CA THR A 40 23.36 4.56 -34.51
C THR A 40 24.83 4.83 -34.84
N GLY A 41 25.68 5.03 -33.84
CA GLY A 41 27.13 5.19 -34.04
C GLY A 41 27.77 3.95 -34.68
N CYS A 42 27.42 2.76 -34.22
CA CYS A 42 27.90 1.50 -34.80
C CYS A 42 27.46 1.32 -36.26
N LEU A 43 26.24 1.72 -36.60
CA LEU A 43 25.74 1.67 -37.98
C LEU A 43 26.50 2.63 -38.91
N TYR A 44 26.72 3.87 -38.48
CA TYR A 44 27.53 4.82 -39.25
C TYR A 44 28.98 4.35 -39.44
N LEU A 45 29.56 3.75 -38.40
CA LEU A 45 30.90 3.17 -38.48
C LEU A 45 30.94 1.99 -39.47
N GLY A 46 29.93 1.13 -39.45
CA GLY A 46 29.79 0.03 -40.40
C GLY A 46 29.66 0.51 -41.86
N MET A 47 28.88 1.56 -42.10
CA MET A 47 28.76 2.20 -43.42
C MET A 47 30.07 2.84 -43.89
N TYR A 48 30.84 3.44 -42.98
CA TYR A 48 32.14 4.03 -43.30
C TYR A 48 33.16 2.97 -43.73
N ILE A 49 33.10 1.78 -43.10
CA ILE A 49 34.03 0.67 -43.38
C ILE A 49 33.65 -0.09 -44.65
N SER A 50 32.37 -0.19 -45.01
CA SER A 50 31.90 -1.11 -46.07
C SER A 50 32.10 -0.63 -47.51
N ASN A 51 32.50 0.63 -47.77
CA ASN A 51 32.81 1.19 -49.10
C ASN A 51 31.74 0.96 -50.20
N GLU A 52 30.52 0.56 -49.83
CA GLU A 52 29.42 0.33 -50.78
C GLU A 52 28.82 1.65 -51.29
N LEU A 53 28.34 1.60 -52.54
CA LEU A 53 27.80 2.72 -53.31
C LEU A 53 26.84 3.57 -52.47
N LEU A 54 27.24 4.83 -52.26
CA LEU A 54 26.64 5.84 -51.37
C LEU A 54 25.09 5.86 -51.36
N GLY A 55 24.45 5.53 -52.49
CA GLY A 55 22.99 5.48 -52.62
C GLY A 55 22.29 4.40 -51.77
N ASN A 56 22.81 3.17 -51.72
CA ASN A 56 22.19 2.09 -50.94
C ASN A 56 22.41 2.28 -49.44
N ALA A 57 23.59 2.75 -49.05
CA ALA A 57 23.93 2.99 -47.65
C ALA A 57 23.10 4.14 -47.05
N ILE A 58 22.89 5.23 -47.81
CA ILE A 58 22.01 6.34 -47.39
C ILE A 58 20.55 5.87 -47.30
N SER A 59 20.07 5.10 -48.28
CA SER A 59 18.71 4.54 -48.26
C SER A 59 18.46 3.66 -47.03
N MET A 60 19.41 2.78 -46.69
CA MET A 60 19.34 1.92 -45.50
C MET A 60 19.39 2.74 -44.20
N ALA A 61 20.22 3.78 -44.13
CA ALA A 61 20.28 4.67 -42.96
C ALA A 61 18.97 5.45 -42.75
N ILE A 62 18.36 5.94 -43.83
CA ILE A 62 17.05 6.62 -43.79
C ILE A 62 15.96 5.63 -43.35
N PHE A 63 15.93 4.43 -43.93
CA PHE A 63 14.95 3.40 -43.57
C PHE A 63 15.08 2.98 -42.09
N PHE A 64 16.31 2.81 -41.59
CA PHE A 64 16.55 2.46 -40.18
C PHE A 64 16.15 3.58 -39.23
N SER A 65 16.37 4.84 -39.61
CA SER A 65 15.96 6.01 -38.83
C SER A 65 14.44 6.16 -38.77
N ILE A 66 13.75 5.96 -39.90
CA ILE A 66 12.28 5.97 -39.98
C ILE A 66 11.68 4.80 -39.19
N SER A 67 12.24 3.59 -39.32
CA SER A 67 11.83 2.43 -38.54
C SER A 67 12.07 2.65 -37.04
N GLY A 68 13.17 3.28 -36.64
CA GLY A 68 13.45 3.69 -35.27
C GLY A 68 12.42 4.67 -34.71
N LEU A 69 12.00 5.67 -35.49
CA LEU A 69 10.92 6.59 -35.13
C LEU A 69 9.61 5.85 -34.90
N ILE A 70 9.21 4.98 -35.84
CA ILE A 70 7.98 4.20 -35.77
C ILE A 70 8.00 3.31 -34.52
N ASN A 71 9.08 2.57 -34.29
CA ASN A 71 9.23 1.74 -33.11
C ASN A 71 9.22 2.57 -31.81
N PHE A 72 9.84 3.75 -31.78
CA PHE A 72 9.80 4.64 -30.63
C PHE A 72 8.38 5.16 -30.33
N PHE A 73 7.60 5.49 -31.36
CA PHE A 73 6.20 5.89 -31.19
C PHE A 73 5.30 4.72 -30.77
N ILE A 74 5.54 3.52 -31.29
CA ILE A 74 4.83 2.30 -30.90
C ILE A 74 5.16 1.93 -29.46
N LEU A 75 6.45 1.86 -29.08
CA LEU A 75 6.89 1.56 -27.71
C LEU A 75 6.42 2.62 -26.72
N SER A 76 6.51 3.91 -27.07
CA SER A 76 5.99 4.98 -26.19
C SER A 76 4.45 4.97 -26.09
N GLY A 77 3.75 4.55 -27.16
CA GLY A 77 2.32 4.29 -27.18
C GLY A 77 1.92 3.10 -26.31
N ILE A 78 2.61 1.96 -26.44
CA ILE A 78 2.40 0.76 -25.62
C ILE A 78 2.72 1.04 -24.16
N LEU A 79 3.83 1.74 -23.86
CA LEU A 79 4.16 2.15 -22.49
C LEU A 79 3.14 3.15 -21.93
N SER A 80 2.57 4.02 -22.77
CA SER A 80 1.46 4.89 -22.39
C SER A 80 0.18 4.09 -22.11
N LEU A 81 -0.08 3.02 -22.86
CA LEU A 81 -1.20 2.10 -22.64
C LEU A 81 -1.00 1.22 -21.41
N ILE A 82 0.20 0.72 -21.13
CA ILE A 82 0.55 -0.01 -19.90
C ILE A 82 0.45 0.94 -18.70
N LYS A 83 0.94 2.19 -18.83
CA LYS A 83 0.80 3.21 -17.79
C LYS A 83 -0.66 3.61 -17.60
N LYS A 84 -1.47 3.69 -18.67
CA LYS A 84 -2.92 3.89 -18.60
C LYS A 84 -3.65 2.68 -18.04
N GLY A 85 -3.17 1.45 -18.27
CA GLY A 85 -3.70 0.21 -17.70
C GLY A 85 -3.40 0.10 -16.21
N MET A 86 -2.15 0.38 -15.78
CA MET A 86 -1.79 0.53 -14.38
C MET A 86 -2.48 1.73 -13.72
N LEU A 87 -2.73 2.81 -14.46
CA LEU A 87 -3.55 3.92 -14.00
C LEU A 87 -5.03 3.57 -13.99
N SER A 88 -5.54 2.67 -14.83
CA SER A 88 -6.92 2.18 -14.85
C SER A 88 -7.17 1.21 -13.70
N VAL A 89 -6.18 0.37 -13.35
CA VAL A 89 -6.18 -0.44 -12.13
C VAL A 89 -6.09 0.47 -10.90
N LYS A 90 -5.20 1.48 -10.90
CA LYS A 90 -5.17 2.51 -9.85
C LYS A 90 -6.40 3.42 -9.84
N LYS A 91 -7.11 3.63 -10.96
CA LYS A 91 -8.30 4.50 -11.07
C LYS A 91 -9.56 3.73 -10.72
N SER A 92 -9.66 2.44 -10.99
CA SER A 92 -10.71 1.57 -10.43
C SER A 92 -10.57 1.44 -8.90
N ILE A 93 -9.34 1.47 -8.37
CA ILE A 93 -9.05 1.53 -6.93
C ILE A 93 -9.26 2.95 -6.35
N LYS A 94 -9.20 4.01 -7.17
CA LYS A 94 -9.31 5.41 -6.71
C LYS A 94 -10.68 6.06 -6.99
N GLU A 95 -11.51 5.49 -7.87
CA GLU A 95 -12.91 5.88 -8.13
C GLU A 95 -13.89 5.33 -7.09
N GLN A 96 -13.47 4.39 -6.22
CA GLN A 96 -14.17 4.12 -4.96
C GLN A 96 -13.68 5.00 -3.79
N ALA A 97 -12.63 5.81 -3.98
CA ALA A 97 -11.99 6.59 -2.92
C ALA A 97 -12.00 8.12 -3.11
N ALA A 98 -12.67 8.68 -4.12
CA ALA A 98 -12.75 10.14 -4.27
C ALA A 98 -13.95 10.64 -5.09
N THR A 99 -15.13 10.68 -4.47
CA THR A 99 -16.13 11.74 -4.75
C THR A 99 -16.09 12.73 -3.60
N GLN A 100 -15.27 13.78 -3.72
CA GLN A 100 -15.65 15.20 -3.55
C GLN A 100 -14.41 16.12 -3.50
N GLN A 101 -14.21 16.78 -4.65
CA GLN A 101 -13.93 18.21 -4.87
C GLN A 101 -12.69 18.88 -4.25
N LYS A 102 -11.89 19.44 -5.16
CA LYS A 102 -11.37 20.81 -5.06
C LYS A 102 -12.21 21.68 -6.02
N PRO A 103 -12.60 22.91 -5.65
CA PRO A 103 -11.86 24.04 -6.18
C PRO A 103 -11.60 25.15 -5.15
N THR A 104 -10.63 25.98 -5.51
CA THR A 104 -10.08 27.15 -4.82
C THR A 104 -11.11 28.28 -4.64
N ASN A 105 -11.14 28.94 -3.47
CA ASN A 105 -11.05 30.41 -3.37
C ASN A 105 -10.97 30.89 -1.91
N ASN A 106 -10.21 31.98 -1.73
CA ASN A 106 -10.10 32.76 -0.51
C ASN A 106 -11.45 33.40 -0.16
N THR A 107 -11.97 33.14 1.04
CA THR A 107 -12.65 34.15 1.85
C THR A 107 -12.41 33.86 3.32
N GLU A 108 -11.93 34.87 4.00
CA GLU A 108 -11.77 35.00 5.43
C GLU A 108 -13.11 34.83 6.17
N LYS A 109 -13.00 34.43 7.45
CA LYS A 109 -13.97 34.62 8.56
C LYS A 109 -14.95 33.46 8.90
N VAL A 110 -14.60 32.80 10.00
CA VAL A 110 -15.35 32.59 11.27
C VAL A 110 -15.16 31.15 11.78
N ARG A 111 -14.37 31.02 12.85
CA ARG A 111 -14.25 29.80 13.65
C ARG A 111 -15.57 29.51 14.37
N PRO A 112 -16.03 28.25 14.45
CA PRO A 112 -16.66 27.75 15.65
C PRO A 112 -15.59 27.13 16.55
N HIS A 113 -15.53 27.65 17.77
CA HIS A 113 -14.76 27.12 18.89
C HIS A 113 -15.26 25.70 19.20
N VAL A 114 -14.40 24.68 19.01
CA VAL A 114 -14.58 23.36 19.65
C VAL A 114 -13.20 22.93 20.13
N ALA A 115 -13.03 23.07 21.45
CA ALA A 115 -12.03 22.50 22.36
C ALA A 115 -10.58 22.30 21.85
N ASP A 116 -9.71 23.19 22.32
CA ASP A 116 -8.31 22.90 22.61
C ASP A 116 -8.25 21.66 23.54
N ASP A 117 -7.64 20.57 23.06
CA ASP A 117 -7.03 19.43 23.80
C ASP A 117 -6.91 18.17 22.91
N GLU A 118 -6.62 18.31 21.59
CA GLU A 118 -6.28 17.12 20.77
C GLU A 118 -4.75 16.93 20.76
N PRO A 119 -4.19 15.99 21.54
CA PRO A 119 -2.74 15.80 21.65
C PRO A 119 -2.11 15.46 20.29
N LEU A 120 -2.76 14.66 19.44
CA LEU A 120 -2.26 14.29 18.11
C LEU A 120 -3.21 14.75 16.99
N THR A 121 -2.73 15.63 16.12
CA THR A 121 -3.55 16.11 14.98
C THR A 121 -4.00 14.96 14.05
N GLN A 122 -5.21 15.05 13.50
CA GLN A 122 -5.76 14.07 12.54
C GLN A 122 -4.83 13.76 11.36
N ARG A 123 -4.08 14.75 10.87
CA ARG A 123 -3.08 14.56 9.80
C ARG A 123 -1.95 13.62 10.20
N ARG A 124 -1.50 13.70 11.46
CA ARG A 124 -0.44 12.83 12.01
C ARG A 124 -0.96 11.42 12.24
N MET A 125 -2.17 11.27 12.80
CA MET A 125 -2.81 9.95 12.89
C MET A 125 -2.93 9.25 11.53
N LYS A 126 -3.36 9.97 10.49
CA LYS A 126 -3.46 9.40 9.13
C LYS A 126 -2.09 8.96 8.58
N ALA A 127 -1.01 9.62 8.97
CA ALA A 127 0.34 9.21 8.62
C ALA A 127 0.76 7.93 9.34
N LEU A 128 0.43 7.80 10.63
CA LEU A 128 0.64 6.57 11.40
C LEU A 128 -0.16 5.40 10.82
N TYR A 129 -1.44 5.62 10.50
CA TYR A 129 -2.30 4.63 9.82
C TYR A 129 -1.70 4.15 8.50
N LYS A 130 -1.16 5.06 7.70
CA LYS A 130 -0.50 4.68 6.45
C LYS A 130 0.77 3.84 6.70
N LEU A 131 1.57 4.23 7.68
CA LEU A 131 2.77 3.48 8.07
C LEU A 131 2.39 2.09 8.56
N ALA A 132 1.39 1.99 9.45
CA ALA A 132 0.90 0.72 9.98
C ALA A 132 0.43 -0.21 8.85
N ASN A 133 -0.35 0.28 7.88
CA ASN A 133 -0.75 -0.56 6.75
C ASN A 133 0.44 -1.05 5.91
N GLN A 134 1.49 -0.24 5.73
CA GLN A 134 2.69 -0.67 5.00
C GLN A 134 3.42 -1.81 5.71
N ILE A 135 3.47 -1.77 7.04
CA ILE A 135 4.08 -2.82 7.87
C ILE A 135 3.24 -4.11 7.84
N LEU A 136 1.92 -4.00 7.63
CA LEU A 136 1.03 -5.15 7.59
C LEU A 136 0.93 -5.79 6.18
N GLU A 137 1.61 -5.25 5.17
CA GLU A 137 1.49 -5.71 3.77
C GLU A 137 2.15 -7.07 3.51
N ASP A 138 3.23 -7.41 4.22
CA ASP A 138 4.07 -8.59 3.98
C ASP A 138 3.94 -9.69 5.05
N GLU A 139 2.88 -9.64 5.87
CA GLU A 139 2.51 -10.66 6.89
C GLU A 139 3.51 -10.85 8.03
N VAL A 140 4.59 -10.08 8.10
CA VAL A 140 5.64 -10.23 9.11
C VAL A 140 6.12 -8.86 9.55
N VAL A 141 6.00 -8.57 10.85
CA VAL A 141 6.62 -7.37 11.41
C VAL A 141 8.09 -7.65 11.71
N ASP A 142 8.99 -6.99 11.00
CA ASP A 142 10.43 -7.13 11.24
C ASP A 142 11.00 -6.06 12.19
N LEU A 143 12.25 -6.27 12.62
CA LEU A 143 12.98 -5.34 13.48
C LEU A 143 13.19 -3.97 12.82
N ALA A 144 13.38 -3.91 11.51
CA ALA A 144 13.61 -2.67 10.78
C ALA A 144 12.34 -1.81 10.72
N GLU A 145 11.18 -2.44 10.54
CA GLU A 145 9.85 -1.84 10.55
C GLU A 145 9.44 -1.38 11.93
N SER A 146 9.70 -2.21 12.94
CA SER A 146 9.51 -1.83 14.34
C SER A 146 10.36 -0.62 14.70
N LYS A 147 11.61 -0.54 14.21
CA LYS A 147 12.45 0.67 14.33
C LYS A 147 11.90 1.89 13.60
N LYS A 148 11.29 1.73 12.41
CA LYS A 148 10.61 2.83 11.71
C LYS A 148 9.42 3.33 12.52
N LEU A 149 8.64 2.42 13.12
CA LEU A 149 7.50 2.74 13.97
C LEU A 149 7.95 3.49 15.24
N MET A 150 9.01 3.02 15.89
CA MET A 150 9.65 3.72 17.01
C MET A 150 10.17 5.12 16.61
N ALA A 151 10.81 5.25 15.45
CA ALA A 151 11.27 6.54 14.95
C ALA A 151 10.11 7.51 14.71
N TRP A 152 8.95 7.00 14.28
CA TRP A 152 7.72 7.79 14.16
C TRP A 152 7.26 8.32 15.52
N PHE A 153 7.18 7.46 16.55
CA PHE A 153 6.78 7.86 17.90
C PHE A 153 7.76 8.84 18.57
N ASN A 154 9.06 8.71 18.28
CA ASN A 154 10.06 9.66 18.76
C ASN A 154 9.98 11.02 18.07
N ARG A 155 9.55 11.04 16.80
CA ARG A 155 9.34 12.27 16.04
C ARG A 155 8.12 13.07 16.51
N TYR A 156 7.13 12.38 17.07
CA TYR A 156 5.84 12.94 17.49
C TYR A 156 5.56 12.59 18.95
N PRO A 157 6.23 13.25 19.92
CA PRO A 157 6.13 12.91 21.34
C PRO A 157 4.69 12.98 21.89
N GLU A 158 3.85 13.83 21.32
CA GLU A 158 2.44 13.95 21.66
C GLU A 158 1.62 12.66 21.47
N SER A 159 2.10 11.74 20.64
CA SER A 159 1.49 10.40 20.48
C SER A 159 1.56 9.54 21.75
N LYS A 160 2.43 9.88 22.70
CA LYS A 160 2.56 9.21 24.00
C LYS A 160 1.48 9.65 24.98
N GLU A 161 0.88 10.81 24.74
CA GLU A 161 -0.17 11.41 25.57
C GLU A 161 -1.56 11.14 24.99
N ASP A 162 -1.66 10.85 23.68
CA ASP A 162 -2.91 10.48 23.05
C ASP A 162 -3.37 9.07 23.47
N PRO A 163 -4.53 8.91 24.11
CA PRO A 163 -5.07 7.60 24.51
C PRO A 163 -5.14 6.57 23.38
N ARG A 164 -5.33 7.04 22.13
CA ARG A 164 -5.45 6.19 20.94
C ARG A 164 -4.14 5.51 20.54
N THR A 165 -3.01 6.18 20.77
CA THR A 165 -1.68 5.72 20.34
C THR A 165 -0.73 5.40 21.49
N GLN A 166 -1.05 5.84 22.71
CA GLN A 166 -0.21 5.69 23.89
C GLN A 166 0.15 4.23 24.16
N LYS A 167 -0.83 3.31 24.16
CA LYS A 167 -0.56 1.88 24.40
C LYS A 167 0.43 1.31 23.39
N LEU A 168 0.22 1.59 22.10
CA LEU A 168 1.11 1.15 21.03
C LEU A 168 2.51 1.77 21.17
N ALA A 169 2.61 3.04 21.53
CA ALA A 169 3.89 3.72 21.74
C ALA A 169 4.68 3.16 22.92
N ILE A 170 4.00 2.76 24.01
CA ILE A 170 4.62 2.13 25.18
C ILE A 170 5.16 0.75 24.80
N VAL A 171 4.33 -0.10 24.20
CA VAL A 171 4.71 -1.47 23.83
C VAL A 171 5.87 -1.49 22.84
N VAL A 172 5.84 -0.64 21.80
CA VAL A 172 6.95 -0.53 20.85
C VAL A 172 8.25 -0.09 21.52
N LYS A 173 8.15 0.76 22.55
CA LYS A 173 9.34 1.20 23.31
C LYS A 173 9.91 0.10 24.19
N GLU A 174 9.04 -0.71 24.78
CA GLU A 174 9.40 -1.84 25.62
C GLU A 174 10.08 -2.93 24.80
N TYR A 175 9.46 -3.39 23.72
CA TYR A 175 9.98 -4.48 22.87
C TYR A 175 11.28 -4.12 22.16
N LEU A 176 11.51 -2.84 21.86
CA LEU A 176 12.78 -2.41 21.25
C LEU A 176 13.84 -1.95 22.26
N SER A 177 13.61 -2.14 23.55
CA SER A 177 14.54 -1.71 24.60
C SER A 177 15.83 -2.53 24.62
N ASP A 178 15.73 -3.83 24.35
CA ASP A 178 16.85 -4.77 24.26
C ASP A 178 17.50 -4.82 22.85
N LYS A 179 16.91 -4.09 21.90
CA LYS A 179 17.29 -3.99 20.47
C LYS A 179 17.10 -5.29 19.67
N ALA A 180 16.46 -6.29 20.25
CA ALA A 180 15.94 -7.44 19.53
C ALA A 180 14.45 -7.23 19.25
N LEU A 181 13.88 -8.12 18.46
CA LEU A 181 12.44 -8.27 18.33
C LEU A 181 12.23 -9.76 18.13
N ASP A 182 11.73 -10.44 19.16
CA ASP A 182 11.45 -11.86 19.06
C ASP A 182 10.14 -12.13 18.32
N HIS A 183 9.84 -13.42 18.11
CA HIS A 183 8.65 -13.82 17.37
C HIS A 183 7.34 -13.39 18.07
N ASP A 184 7.30 -13.51 19.39
CA ASP A 184 6.11 -13.23 20.19
C ASP A 184 5.83 -11.73 20.24
N GLU A 185 6.87 -10.92 20.42
CA GLU A 185 6.81 -9.46 20.37
C GLU A 185 6.36 -8.98 18.98
N ALA A 186 6.91 -9.54 17.91
CA ALA A 186 6.54 -9.20 16.53
C ALA A 186 5.06 -9.50 16.27
N LEU A 187 4.59 -10.64 16.75
CA LEU A 187 3.23 -11.12 16.53
C LEU A 187 2.21 -10.31 17.35
N HIS A 188 2.54 -9.98 18.60
CA HIS A 188 1.73 -9.07 19.39
C HIS A 188 1.68 -7.67 18.75
N LEU A 189 2.82 -7.15 18.27
CA LEU A 189 2.87 -5.85 17.60
C LEU A 189 2.02 -5.83 16.32
N PHE A 190 2.03 -6.91 15.55
CA PHE A 190 1.16 -7.08 14.37
C PHE A 190 -0.33 -6.98 14.75
N SER A 191 -0.73 -7.66 15.83
CA SER A 191 -2.09 -7.61 16.35
C SER A 191 -2.47 -6.20 16.82
N MET A 192 -1.59 -5.49 17.53
CA MET A 192 -1.87 -4.12 17.97
C MET A 192 -1.98 -3.13 16.79
N LEU A 193 -1.16 -3.28 15.76
CA LEU A 193 -1.23 -2.47 14.54
C LEU A 193 -2.51 -2.75 13.75
N THR A 194 -2.96 -4.00 13.75
CA THR A 194 -4.26 -4.41 13.18
C THR A 194 -5.41 -3.70 13.91
N ASP A 195 -5.45 -3.80 15.24
CA ASP A 195 -6.47 -3.15 16.08
C ASP A 195 -6.48 -1.63 15.85
N PHE A 196 -5.30 -0.99 15.84
CA PHE A 196 -5.17 0.44 15.59
C PHE A 196 -5.71 0.85 14.20
N CYS A 197 -5.42 0.08 13.16
CA CYS A 197 -5.94 0.35 11.82
C CYS A 197 -7.47 0.27 11.78
N ASP A 198 -8.03 -0.74 12.44
CA ASP A 198 -9.48 -0.94 12.50
C ASP A 198 -10.21 0.19 13.23
N ASP A 199 -9.68 0.60 14.40
CA ASP A 199 -10.22 1.71 15.19
C ASP A 199 -10.18 3.02 14.40
N PHE A 200 -9.06 3.31 13.73
CA PHE A 200 -8.92 4.52 12.92
C PHE A 200 -9.92 4.55 11.76
N GLU A 201 -10.11 3.42 11.07
CA GLU A 201 -11.08 3.31 9.98
C GLU A 201 -12.53 3.43 10.45
N GLN A 202 -12.86 2.89 11.63
CA GLN A 202 -14.19 3.04 12.20
C GLN A 202 -14.48 4.50 12.53
N GLN A 203 -13.53 5.21 13.15
CA GLN A 203 -13.64 6.64 13.43
C GLN A 203 -13.79 7.47 12.14
N GLU A 204 -13.02 7.18 11.07
CA GLU A 204 -13.19 7.87 9.79
C GLU A 204 -14.60 7.61 9.19
N LYS A 205 -15.14 6.39 9.34
CA LYS A 205 -16.50 6.05 8.90
C LYS A 205 -17.57 6.77 9.72
N GLU A 206 -17.41 6.88 11.03
CA GLU A 206 -18.34 7.59 11.92
C GLU A 206 -18.36 9.10 11.64
N LEU A 207 -17.18 9.71 11.43
CA LEU A 207 -17.06 11.10 11.00
C LEU A 207 -17.75 11.36 9.65
N GLN A 208 -17.75 10.37 8.76
CA GLN A 208 -18.48 10.43 7.48
C GLN A 208 -19.98 10.17 7.64
N LYS A 209 -20.39 9.24 8.52
CA LYS A 209 -21.79 8.91 8.82
C LYS A 209 -22.52 10.03 9.58
N ASN A 210 -21.82 10.84 10.37
CA ASN A 210 -22.40 12.05 10.96
C ASN A 210 -22.83 13.11 9.92
N LYS A 211 -22.62 12.86 8.61
CA LYS A 211 -23.22 13.62 7.51
C LYS A 211 -24.43 12.95 6.84
N ILE A 212 -24.69 11.66 7.07
CA ILE A 212 -25.86 10.94 6.52
C ILE A 212 -26.32 9.88 7.53
N THR A 213 -27.47 10.12 8.15
CA THR A 213 -28.10 9.24 9.14
C THR A 213 -28.79 8.06 8.45
N ILE A 214 -28.31 6.84 8.64
CA ILE A 214 -29.09 5.61 8.41
C ILE A 214 -28.76 4.58 9.49
N PRO A 215 -29.76 3.95 10.14
CA PRO A 215 -29.55 2.96 11.21
C PRO A 215 -29.07 1.61 10.64
N SER A 216 -28.12 0.98 11.34
CA SER A 216 -27.65 -0.37 11.01
C SER A 216 -28.36 -1.37 11.92
N SER A 217 -29.24 -2.19 11.35
CA SER A 217 -29.67 -3.44 11.96
C SER A 217 -28.84 -4.58 11.36
N ALA A 218 -27.83 -5.03 12.10
CA ALA A 218 -27.23 -6.34 11.89
C ALA A 218 -27.46 -7.14 13.17
N LYS A 219 -28.17 -8.26 13.06
CA LYS A 219 -28.40 -9.20 14.18
C LYS A 219 -27.03 -9.67 14.68
N GLN A 220 -26.73 -9.35 15.94
CA GLN A 220 -25.58 -9.88 16.68
C GLN A 220 -25.87 -11.33 17.05
N ILE A 221 -24.93 -12.22 16.71
CA ILE A 221 -24.91 -13.58 17.23
C ILE A 221 -24.05 -13.52 18.49
N ASN A 222 -24.69 -13.49 19.65
CA ASN A 222 -24.02 -13.63 20.94
C ASN A 222 -23.97 -15.11 21.29
N ILE A 223 -22.78 -15.71 21.34
CA ILE A 223 -22.63 -17.09 21.79
C ILE A 223 -21.65 -17.13 22.97
N ALA A 224 -22.01 -17.98 23.94
CA ALA A 224 -21.46 -18.02 25.28
C ALA A 224 -20.07 -18.67 25.32
N LYS A 225 -19.24 -18.18 26.27
CA LYS A 225 -17.91 -18.71 26.62
C LYS A 225 -17.98 -20.21 26.93
N GLY A 226 -17.18 -21.03 26.26
CA GLY A 226 -16.90 -22.40 26.68
C GLY A 226 -15.77 -23.07 25.89
N SER A 227 -14.73 -23.49 26.62
CA SER A 227 -13.74 -24.54 26.30
C SER A 227 -12.78 -24.39 25.10
N GLY A 228 -11.66 -23.68 25.30
CA GLY A 228 -10.40 -23.92 24.58
C GLY A 228 -10.41 -23.65 23.06
N PHE A 229 -9.24 -23.36 22.49
CA PHE A 229 -9.12 -23.07 21.04
C PHE A 229 -9.12 -24.34 20.16
N SER A 230 -9.79 -25.42 20.59
CA SER A 230 -9.80 -26.71 19.88
C SER A 230 -10.40 -26.60 18.48
N PHE A 231 -11.37 -25.69 18.30
CA PHE A 231 -12.01 -25.44 17.01
C PHE A 231 -11.05 -24.97 15.91
N LEU A 232 -9.88 -24.45 16.27
CA LEU A 232 -8.88 -23.99 15.29
C LEU A 232 -8.26 -25.14 14.49
N ASN A 233 -8.22 -26.35 15.06
CA ASN A 233 -7.68 -27.53 14.38
C ASN A 233 -8.60 -28.02 13.26
N ASP A 234 -9.89 -27.69 13.33
CA ASP A 234 -10.89 -28.10 12.36
C ASP A 234 -11.02 -27.09 11.21
N LEU A 235 -10.26 -25.99 11.25
CA LEU A 235 -10.27 -24.98 10.20
C LEU A 235 -9.41 -25.38 9.01
N THR A 236 -9.97 -25.25 7.82
CA THR A 236 -9.30 -25.51 6.55
C THR A 236 -8.67 -24.21 6.01
N LEU A 237 -7.37 -24.26 5.72
CA LEU A 237 -6.66 -23.13 5.13
C LEU A 237 -7.20 -22.82 3.73
N GLY A 238 -7.33 -21.52 3.42
CA GLY A 238 -7.85 -21.05 2.14
C GLY A 238 -9.37 -20.91 2.07
N ASN A 239 -10.12 -21.44 3.04
CA ASN A 239 -11.56 -21.29 3.08
C ASN A 239 -12.00 -19.90 3.59
N ILE A 240 -13.20 -19.50 3.18
CA ILE A 240 -13.83 -18.25 3.60
C ILE A 240 -14.64 -18.51 4.88
N TYR A 241 -14.33 -17.75 5.92
CA TYR A 241 -15.03 -17.78 7.19
C TYR A 241 -15.72 -16.45 7.46
N PHE A 242 -16.94 -16.51 7.98
CA PHE A 242 -17.62 -15.40 8.62
C PHE A 242 -17.24 -15.41 10.11
N MET A 243 -16.62 -14.33 10.57
CA MET A 243 -16.07 -14.18 11.92
C MET A 243 -16.71 -12.99 12.64
N SER A 244 -17.15 -13.20 13.87
CA SER A 244 -17.48 -12.14 14.83
C SER A 244 -16.29 -11.94 15.75
N TYR A 245 -15.73 -10.72 15.78
CA TYR A 245 -14.49 -10.42 16.48
C TYR A 245 -14.63 -9.24 17.42
N ARG A 246 -14.13 -9.38 18.64
CA ARG A 246 -14.06 -8.34 19.66
C ARG A 246 -12.71 -7.65 19.61
N ASP A 247 -12.67 -6.34 19.34
CA ASP A 247 -11.43 -5.57 19.36
C ASP A 247 -10.90 -5.34 20.80
N ALA A 248 -9.71 -4.74 20.91
CA ALA A 248 -9.10 -4.39 22.20
C ALA A 248 -9.91 -3.35 23.02
N SER A 249 -10.79 -2.61 22.36
CA SER A 249 -11.71 -1.63 22.96
C SER A 249 -13.03 -2.26 23.42
N GLY A 250 -13.25 -3.54 23.11
CA GLY A 250 -14.44 -4.31 23.46
C GLY A 250 -15.57 -4.26 22.43
N ASN A 251 -15.41 -3.58 21.30
CA ASN A 251 -16.45 -3.53 20.28
C ASN A 251 -16.43 -4.80 19.42
N ILE A 252 -17.62 -5.26 19.03
CA ILE A 252 -17.78 -6.45 18.20
C ILE A 252 -18.02 -6.04 16.76
N SER A 253 -17.28 -6.66 15.84
CA SER A 253 -17.40 -6.46 14.40
C SER A 253 -17.50 -7.80 13.68
N ASN A 254 -18.36 -7.86 12.66
CA ASN A 254 -18.55 -9.05 11.83
C ASN A 254 -17.74 -8.91 10.54
N ARG A 255 -17.02 -9.95 10.13
CA ARG A 255 -16.03 -9.90 9.05
C ARG A 255 -15.98 -11.20 8.26
N ASN A 256 -15.80 -11.10 6.95
CA ASN A 256 -15.41 -12.25 6.13
C ASN A 256 -13.88 -12.29 6.02
N ILE A 257 -13.30 -13.44 6.34
CA ILE A 257 -11.86 -13.66 6.33
C ILE A 257 -11.51 -14.90 5.51
N ILE A 258 -10.35 -14.90 4.87
CA ILE A 258 -9.75 -16.11 4.25
C ILE A 258 -8.62 -16.54 5.15
N LEU A 259 -8.76 -17.71 5.77
CA LEU A 259 -7.76 -18.24 6.69
C LEU A 259 -6.45 -18.55 5.94
N LYS A 260 -5.32 -18.05 6.45
CA LYS A 260 -3.99 -18.30 5.87
C LYS A 260 -3.13 -19.16 6.77
N ARG A 261 -3.05 -18.81 8.06
CA ARG A 261 -2.20 -19.48 9.03
C ARG A 261 -2.76 -19.31 10.44
N VAL A 262 -2.46 -20.27 11.31
CA VAL A 262 -2.70 -20.19 12.75
C VAL A 262 -1.33 -20.29 13.43
N ASP A 263 -1.03 -19.32 14.29
CA ASP A 263 0.23 -19.23 15.05
C ASP A 263 -0.09 -19.20 16.55
N SER A 264 0.82 -19.67 17.38
CA SER A 264 0.72 -19.56 18.85
C SER A 264 2.02 -18.99 19.40
N ASN A 265 1.92 -18.13 20.41
CA ASN A 265 3.08 -17.62 21.14
C ASN A 265 3.50 -18.58 22.27
N ASP A 266 4.67 -18.35 22.85
CA ASP A 266 5.20 -19.20 23.95
C ASP A 266 4.36 -19.09 25.23
N TYR A 267 3.53 -18.04 25.34
CA TYR A 267 2.60 -17.80 26.44
C TYR A 267 1.25 -18.53 26.28
N GLY A 268 1.03 -19.22 25.16
CA GLY A 268 -0.18 -20.00 24.87
C GLY A 268 -1.36 -19.20 24.30
N ASP A 269 -1.17 -17.92 23.94
CA ASP A 269 -2.12 -17.18 23.12
C ASP A 269 -2.04 -17.67 21.67
N THR A 270 -3.20 -17.93 21.07
CA THR A 270 -3.30 -18.32 19.66
C THR A 270 -3.80 -17.17 18.80
N TYR A 271 -3.24 -17.05 17.61
CA TYR A 271 -3.51 -16.00 16.65
C TYR A 271 -3.80 -16.58 15.28
N ILE A 272 -4.69 -15.92 14.55
CA ILE A 272 -5.10 -16.28 13.21
C ILE A 272 -4.66 -15.20 12.23
N ASN A 273 -3.82 -15.58 11.27
CA ASN A 273 -3.49 -14.72 10.13
C ASN A 273 -4.49 -15.00 9.00
N ALA A 274 -5.16 -13.95 8.56
CA ALA A 274 -6.17 -14.08 7.54
C ALA A 274 -6.25 -12.84 6.65
N TYR A 275 -6.68 -13.07 5.40
CA TYR A 275 -7.02 -11.97 4.50
C TYR A 275 -8.43 -11.48 4.80
N CYS A 276 -8.56 -10.25 5.32
CA CYS A 276 -9.87 -9.68 5.63
C CYS A 276 -10.51 -9.08 4.39
N LEU A 277 -11.60 -9.67 3.90
CA LEU A 277 -12.27 -9.24 2.66
C LEU A 277 -12.90 -7.85 2.77
N MET A 278 -13.36 -7.46 3.95
CA MET A 278 -13.93 -6.12 4.17
C MET A 278 -12.88 -5.01 4.09
N ARG A 279 -11.64 -5.34 4.41
CA ARG A 279 -10.50 -4.40 4.43
C ARG A 279 -9.63 -4.54 3.21
N ASN A 280 -9.77 -5.64 2.47
CA ASN A 280 -8.91 -6.01 1.36
C ASN A 280 -7.42 -5.96 1.77
N ALA A 281 -7.12 -6.50 2.96
CA ALA A 281 -5.80 -6.44 3.60
C ALA A 281 -5.59 -7.65 4.52
N LEU A 282 -4.31 -7.98 4.75
CA LEU A 282 -3.88 -9.00 5.70
C LEU A 282 -3.95 -8.45 7.13
N ARG A 283 -4.46 -9.28 8.03
CA ARG A 283 -4.71 -8.95 9.44
C ARG A 283 -4.49 -10.18 10.31
N THR A 284 -4.04 -9.93 11.54
CA THR A 284 -3.87 -10.96 12.57
C THR A 284 -4.88 -10.73 13.68
N PHE A 285 -5.61 -11.79 14.01
CA PHE A 285 -6.68 -11.78 15.00
C PHE A 285 -6.32 -12.71 16.14
N ARG A 286 -6.45 -12.26 17.40
CA ARG A 286 -6.30 -13.19 18.52
C ARG A 286 -7.50 -14.12 18.62
N ALA A 287 -7.26 -15.42 18.76
CA ALA A 287 -8.32 -16.42 18.83
C ALA A 287 -9.26 -16.23 20.04
N ASP A 288 -8.73 -15.75 21.17
CA ASP A 288 -9.48 -15.45 22.40
C ASP A 288 -10.53 -14.33 22.24
N ARG A 289 -10.38 -13.52 21.20
CA ARG A 289 -11.27 -12.41 20.85
C ARG A 289 -12.30 -12.77 19.79
N ILE A 290 -12.24 -13.98 19.23
CA ILE A 290 -13.25 -14.47 18.30
C ILE A 290 -14.47 -14.90 19.11
N THR A 291 -15.61 -14.25 18.88
CA THR A 291 -16.86 -14.55 19.59
C THR A 291 -17.80 -15.44 18.77
N GLY A 292 -17.47 -15.71 17.51
CA GLY A 292 -18.18 -16.65 16.65
C GLY A 292 -17.48 -16.80 15.31
N LEU A 293 -17.51 -18.02 14.76
CA LEU A 293 -16.86 -18.35 13.50
C LEU A 293 -17.72 -19.36 12.73
N CYS A 294 -17.93 -19.13 11.44
CA CYS A 294 -18.72 -20.02 10.58
C CYS A 294 -18.08 -20.12 9.19
N CYS A 295 -17.96 -21.34 8.66
CA CYS A 295 -17.51 -21.55 7.28
C CYS A 295 -18.62 -21.14 6.31
N VAL A 296 -18.32 -20.24 5.37
CA VAL A 296 -19.33 -19.73 4.42
C VAL A 296 -19.74 -20.79 3.41
N GLU A 297 -18.84 -21.73 3.09
CA GLU A 297 -19.11 -22.77 2.09
C GLU A 297 -19.90 -23.95 2.68
N THR A 298 -19.53 -24.41 3.87
CA THR A 298 -20.17 -25.59 4.50
C THR A 298 -21.32 -25.22 5.43
N GLY A 299 -21.36 -23.98 5.92
CA GLY A 299 -22.30 -23.53 6.95
C GLY A 299 -21.98 -24.07 8.35
N GLU A 300 -20.85 -24.76 8.53
CA GLU A 300 -20.41 -25.28 9.82
C GLU A 300 -20.04 -24.13 10.76
N GLU A 301 -20.53 -24.20 12.00
CA GLU A 301 -20.27 -23.23 13.06
C GLU A 301 -19.23 -23.81 14.03
N PHE A 302 -18.26 -22.99 14.43
CA PHE A 302 -17.12 -23.35 15.26
C PHE A 302 -17.18 -22.54 16.56
N PHE A 303 -17.17 -23.24 17.71
CA PHE A 303 -17.26 -22.68 19.07
C PHE A 303 -16.23 -23.30 20.01
#